data_AF-A0A8H4XT40-F1
#
_entry.id   AF-A0A8H4XT40-F1
#
_cell.length_a   1.000
_cell.length_b   1.000
_cell.length_c   1.000
_cell.angle_alpha   90.00
_cell.angle_beta   90.00
_cell.angle_gamma   90.00
#
_symmetry.space_group_name_H-M   'P 1'
#
loop_
_entity.id
_entity.type
_entity.pdbx_description
1 polymer ?
#
loop_
_entity_poly.entity_id
_entity_poly.type
_entity_poly.pdbx_seq_one_letter_code
_entity_poly.pdbx_strand_id
1 'polypeptide(L)'
;MDFRGRAYPLPAYLNQMSADNARSLLLFKKGKALGEAGLRWLKIHLSNVYGFDKASLQEREEFTMKHLDDVLDSANKGLHGRKWFMEAEDPWQCLAACCELRNALQLENPTEYMSRLPVHQDGSCNGLQHYAALGGDMEGAQHVNLEPGDRPKDIYTGVSDFVTEKVARDAAAGHEIAKLLEGKIKRKIVKQTVMTNVYGVTFVGAIRQVRRQIAAHYPGLEEVPGISKYIASAIFEALSTIFSGAHSIQYWLGDCATRISQSISPDQLDLLAKRVYQDDMSAKDDVETDPLKMFRSTIIWTTPLGLPVVQPYRAVKCQRVYTTLQTLNIIQDSTSGNVSKR
;
A
#
# COMPACT_ATOMS: atom_id res chain seq x y z
N MET A 1 -7.92 14.78 7.22
CA MET A 1 -7.70 14.04 5.95
C MET A 1 -6.34 14.43 5.41
N ASP A 2 -5.65 13.57 4.65
CA ASP A 2 -4.50 14.01 3.85
C ASP A 2 -4.98 14.82 2.62
N PHE A 3 -4.04 15.38 1.84
CA PHE A 3 -4.37 16.17 0.66
C PHE A 3 -5.12 15.38 -0.43
N ARG A 4 -5.12 14.04 -0.35
CA ARG A 4 -5.82 13.13 -1.28
C ARG A 4 -7.19 12.70 -0.76
N GLY A 5 -7.58 13.12 0.44
CA GLY A 5 -8.86 12.81 1.07
C GLY A 5 -8.86 11.57 1.96
N ARG A 6 -7.73 10.90 2.21
CA ARG A 6 -7.69 9.75 3.13
C ARG A 6 -7.94 10.24 4.56
N ALA A 7 -8.83 9.57 5.27
CA ALA A 7 -9.16 9.90 6.66
C ALA A 7 -8.08 9.36 7.62
N TYR A 8 -7.67 10.19 8.56
CA TYR A 8 -6.72 9.85 9.62
C TYR A 8 -7.27 10.34 10.96
N PRO A 9 -7.18 9.55 12.03
CA PRO A 9 -7.44 10.01 13.39
C PRO A 9 -6.55 11.20 13.74
N LEU A 10 -7.11 12.18 14.45
CA LEU A 10 -6.31 13.28 15.02
C LEU A 10 -5.37 12.80 16.15
N PRO A 11 -5.78 11.86 17.04
CA PRO A 11 -4.86 11.32 18.04
C PRO A 11 -3.75 10.50 17.38
N ALA A 12 -2.50 10.95 17.51
CA ALA A 12 -1.36 10.36 16.80
C ALA A 12 -0.92 9.00 17.37
N TYR A 13 -1.06 8.77 18.68
CA TYR A 13 -0.42 7.63 19.36
C TYR A 13 -1.35 6.41 19.48
N LEU A 14 -2.54 6.59 20.05
CA LEU A 14 -3.52 5.52 20.25
C LEU A 14 -4.75 5.77 19.39
N ASN A 15 -4.86 5.00 18.31
CA ASN A 15 -6.01 5.01 17.42
C ASN A 15 -6.15 3.66 16.70
N GLN A 16 -7.27 3.47 16.00
CA GLN A 16 -7.64 2.23 15.32
C GLN A 16 -6.82 1.92 14.06
N MET A 17 -5.91 2.80 13.63
CA MET A 17 -5.00 2.59 12.50
C MET A 17 -3.57 2.25 12.94
N SER A 18 -3.31 2.21 14.25
CA SER A 18 -2.01 1.87 14.83
C SER A 18 -1.72 0.36 14.71
N ALA A 19 -0.59 -0.08 15.29
CA ALA A 19 -0.17 -1.48 15.29
C ALA A 19 -1.18 -2.43 15.99
N ASP A 20 -0.98 -3.73 15.80
CA ASP A 20 -1.83 -4.82 16.31
C ASP A 20 -2.24 -4.63 17.79
N ASN A 21 -1.27 -4.36 18.66
CA ASN A 21 -1.49 -4.13 20.09
C ASN A 21 -2.41 -2.93 20.40
N ALA A 22 -2.37 -1.87 19.59
CA ALA A 22 -3.25 -0.73 19.79
C ALA A 22 -4.67 -1.02 19.28
N ARG A 23 -4.79 -1.74 18.16
CA ARG A 23 -6.08 -2.13 17.59
C ARG A 23 -6.82 -3.12 18.48
N SER A 24 -6.11 -4.09 19.07
CA SER A 24 -6.70 -5.09 19.96
C SER A 24 -7.27 -4.52 21.25
N LEU A 25 -6.82 -3.34 21.69
CA LEU A 25 -7.31 -2.67 22.89
C LEU A 25 -8.62 -1.90 22.65
N LEU A 26 -8.97 -1.63 21.40
CA LEU A 26 -10.10 -0.78 21.04
C LEU A 26 -11.31 -1.62 20.63
N LEU A 27 -12.44 -1.38 21.29
CA LEU A 27 -13.74 -1.98 21.00
C LEU A 27 -14.75 -0.91 20.60
N PHE A 28 -15.80 -1.30 19.87
CA PHE A 28 -16.93 -0.40 19.66
C PHE A 28 -17.64 -0.10 20.98
N LYS A 29 -18.08 1.14 21.17
CA LYS A 29 -18.85 1.53 22.36
C LYS A 29 -20.19 0.79 22.45
N LYS A 30 -20.90 0.68 21.33
CA LYS A 30 -22.22 0.06 21.24
C LYS A 30 -22.06 -1.36 20.72
N GLY A 31 -22.47 -2.35 21.52
CA GLY A 31 -22.53 -3.75 21.08
C GLY A 31 -23.79 -4.04 20.28
N LYS A 32 -23.74 -5.11 19.47
CA LYS A 32 -24.90 -5.66 18.76
C LYS A 32 -24.91 -7.17 18.91
N ALA A 33 -26.10 -7.77 18.94
CA ALA A 33 -26.25 -9.22 18.91
C ALA A 33 -25.58 -9.76 17.63
N LEU A 34 -24.82 -10.84 17.77
CA LEU A 34 -24.10 -11.43 16.65
C LEU A 34 -25.07 -11.91 15.56
N GLY A 35 -26.16 -12.57 15.95
CA GLY A 35 -26.94 -13.38 15.02
C GLY A 35 -26.11 -14.53 14.43
N GLU A 36 -26.71 -15.31 13.53
CA GLU A 36 -26.00 -16.39 12.84
C GLU A 36 -24.86 -15.85 11.97
N ALA A 37 -25.13 -14.78 11.22
CA ALA A 37 -24.15 -14.17 10.31
C ALA A 37 -22.98 -13.53 11.07
N GLY A 38 -23.23 -12.83 12.18
CA GLY A 38 -22.16 -12.21 12.96
C GLY A 38 -21.30 -13.25 13.67
N LEU A 39 -21.89 -14.34 14.17
CA LEU A 39 -21.13 -15.44 14.76
C LEU A 39 -20.20 -16.10 13.73
N ARG A 40 -20.71 -16.33 12.51
CA ARG A 40 -19.90 -16.80 11.38
C ARG A 40 -18.76 -15.84 11.05
N TRP A 41 -19.06 -14.54 10.96
CA TRP A 41 -18.03 -13.53 10.68
C TRP A 41 -17.01 -13.36 11.80
N LEU A 42 -17.38 -13.61 13.06
CA LEU A 42 -16.44 -13.63 14.18
C LEU A 42 -15.42 -14.77 14.04
N LYS A 43 -15.87 -15.97 13.64
CA LYS A 43 -14.98 -17.10 13.34
C LYS A 43 -14.05 -16.78 12.15
N ILE A 44 -14.62 -16.29 11.05
CA ILE A 44 -13.84 -15.87 9.88
C ILE A 44 -12.82 -14.79 10.25
N HIS A 45 -13.20 -13.83 11.10
CA HIS A 45 -12.29 -12.80 11.59
C HIS A 45 -11.11 -13.39 12.35
N LEU A 46 -11.35 -14.34 13.25
CA LEU A 46 -10.32 -15.06 13.99
C LEU A 46 -9.36 -15.78 13.04
N SER A 47 -9.88 -16.49 12.03
CA SER A 47 -9.06 -17.11 10.98
C SER A 47 -8.22 -16.09 10.20
N ASN A 48 -8.77 -14.92 9.90
CA ASN A 48 -8.06 -13.86 9.18
C ASN A 48 -6.89 -13.30 9.99
N VAL A 49 -7.10 -12.93 11.25
CA VAL A 49 -6.05 -12.37 12.12
C VAL A 49 -5.00 -13.42 12.51
N TYR A 50 -5.36 -14.71 12.45
CA TYR A 50 -4.40 -15.80 12.57
C TYR A 50 -3.44 -15.89 11.37
N GLY A 51 -3.85 -15.41 10.19
CA GLY A 51 -3.09 -15.50 8.94
C GLY A 51 -3.62 -16.54 7.94
N PHE A 52 -4.76 -17.17 8.21
CA PHE A 52 -5.42 -18.11 7.29
C PHE A 52 -6.45 -17.37 6.42
N ASP A 53 -6.00 -16.34 5.69
CA ASP A 53 -6.85 -15.39 4.96
C ASP A 53 -6.92 -15.65 3.43
N LYS A 54 -6.31 -16.75 2.96
CA LYS A 54 -6.28 -17.18 1.54
C LYS A 54 -7.21 -18.34 1.21
N ALA A 55 -7.86 -18.90 2.22
CA ALA A 55 -8.87 -19.94 2.04
C ALA A 55 -10.24 -19.32 1.70
N SER A 56 -11.19 -20.15 1.25
CA SER A 56 -12.59 -19.74 1.12
C SER A 56 -13.18 -19.34 2.48
N LEU A 57 -14.27 -18.56 2.49
CA LEU A 57 -14.91 -18.15 3.76
C LEU A 57 -15.37 -19.36 4.59
N GLN A 58 -15.75 -20.45 3.93
CA GLN A 58 -16.16 -21.70 4.59
C GLN A 58 -14.97 -22.38 5.29
N GLU A 59 -13.86 -22.54 4.58
CA GLU A 59 -12.63 -23.14 5.14
C GLU A 59 -12.09 -22.31 6.31
N ARG A 60 -12.27 -20.98 6.28
CA ARG A 60 -11.88 -20.09 7.39
C ARG A 60 -12.74 -20.29 8.63
N GLU A 61 -14.05 -20.46 8.47
CA GLU A 61 -14.93 -20.81 9.57
C GLU A 61 -14.54 -22.18 10.17
N GLU A 62 -14.32 -23.17 9.32
CA GLU A 62 -13.92 -24.52 9.73
C GLU A 62 -12.57 -24.54 10.44
N PHE A 63 -11.60 -23.72 9.99
CA PHE A 63 -10.32 -23.55 10.67
C PHE A 63 -10.51 -23.14 12.13
N THR A 64 -11.34 -22.12 12.40
CA THR A 64 -11.61 -21.69 13.78
C THR A 64 -12.27 -22.79 14.60
N MET A 65 -13.21 -23.53 14.01
CA MET A 65 -13.90 -24.62 14.73
C MET A 65 -12.97 -25.79 15.02
N LYS A 66 -12.06 -26.14 14.11
CA LYS A 66 -11.05 -27.19 14.30
C LYS A 66 -10.06 -26.84 15.42
N HIS A 67 -9.77 -25.55 15.60
CA HIS A 67 -8.88 -25.02 16.64
C HIS A 67 -9.64 -24.50 17.87
N LEU A 68 -10.89 -24.92 18.08
CA LEU A 68 -11.72 -24.38 19.16
C LEU A 68 -11.08 -24.56 20.55
N ASP A 69 -10.43 -25.70 20.80
CA ASP A 69 -9.73 -25.93 22.07
C ASP A 69 -8.56 -24.97 22.29
N ASP A 70 -7.86 -24.57 21.22
CA ASP A 70 -6.76 -23.60 21.26
C ASP A 70 -7.28 -22.18 21.47
N VAL A 71 -8.42 -21.87 20.85
CA VAL A 71 -9.14 -20.61 21.05
C VAL A 71 -9.58 -20.46 22.51
N LEU A 72 -10.21 -21.50 23.08
CA LEU A 72 -10.68 -21.49 24.46
C LEU A 72 -9.50 -21.46 25.45
N ASP A 73 -8.42 -22.20 25.21
CA ASP A 73 -7.22 -22.16 26.05
C ASP A 73 -6.58 -20.76 26.03
N SER A 74 -6.45 -20.16 24.84
CA SER A 74 -5.93 -18.79 24.68
C SER A 74 -6.80 -17.76 25.42
N ALA A 75 -8.12 -17.85 25.30
CA ALA A 75 -9.06 -16.92 25.93
C ALA A 75 -9.12 -17.05 27.47
N ASN A 76 -8.92 -18.25 28.00
CA ASN A 76 -9.07 -18.53 29.43
C ASN A 76 -7.76 -18.45 30.20
N LYS A 77 -6.64 -18.87 29.61
CA LYS A 77 -5.33 -18.93 30.28
C LYS A 77 -4.33 -17.91 29.77
N GLY A 78 -4.57 -17.28 28.62
CA GLY A 78 -3.69 -16.26 28.05
C GLY A 78 -2.23 -16.72 27.99
N LEU A 79 -1.34 -15.97 28.66
CA LEU A 79 0.10 -16.28 28.73
C LEU A 79 0.46 -17.52 29.57
N HIS A 80 -0.49 -18.11 30.29
CA HIS A 80 -0.28 -19.30 31.12
C HIS A 80 -0.77 -20.60 30.43
N GLY A 81 -1.30 -20.50 29.20
CA GLY A 81 -1.73 -21.64 28.39
C GLY A 81 -0.71 -22.06 27.33
N ARG A 82 -1.20 -22.65 26.23
CA ARG A 82 -0.41 -23.03 25.05
C ARG A 82 0.12 -21.85 24.25
N LYS A 83 -0.43 -20.64 24.47
CA LYS A 83 -0.07 -19.40 23.76
C LYS A 83 -0.24 -19.50 22.24
N TRP A 84 -1.20 -20.28 21.77
CA TRP A 84 -1.49 -20.46 20.34
C TRP A 84 -1.70 -19.13 19.60
N PHE A 85 -2.37 -18.16 20.24
CA PHE A 85 -2.54 -16.82 19.68
C PHE A 85 -1.23 -16.08 19.37
N MET A 86 -0.09 -16.43 20.00
CA MET A 86 1.21 -15.82 19.73
C MET A 86 1.82 -16.26 18.40
N GLU A 87 1.30 -17.33 17.79
CA GLU A 87 1.74 -17.84 16.49
C GLU A 87 1.01 -17.15 15.31
N ALA A 88 -0.04 -16.39 15.61
CA ALA A 88 -0.83 -15.64 14.63
C ALA A 88 -0.03 -14.52 13.96
N GLU A 89 -0.46 -14.10 12.75
CA GLU A 89 0.07 -12.90 12.10
C GLU A 89 -0.20 -11.62 12.90
N ASP A 90 -1.39 -11.51 13.52
CA ASP A 90 -1.81 -10.42 14.41
C ASP A 90 -2.17 -10.99 15.82
N PRO A 91 -1.18 -11.25 16.69
CA PRO A 91 -1.37 -11.97 17.95
C PRO A 91 -2.40 -11.36 18.90
N TRP A 92 -2.37 -10.04 19.09
CA TRP A 92 -3.20 -9.38 20.08
C TRP A 92 -4.65 -9.26 19.61
N GLN A 93 -4.87 -8.98 18.32
CA GLN A 93 -6.21 -9.06 17.72
C GLN A 93 -6.73 -10.51 17.73
N CYS A 94 -5.88 -11.52 17.49
CA CYS A 94 -6.26 -12.92 17.62
C CYS A 94 -6.73 -13.25 19.04
N LEU A 95 -6.00 -12.81 20.07
CA LEU A 95 -6.41 -13.00 21.46
C LEU A 95 -7.75 -12.31 21.77
N ALA A 96 -7.95 -11.09 21.27
CA ALA A 96 -9.21 -10.37 21.42
C ALA A 96 -10.38 -11.14 20.78
N ALA A 97 -10.19 -11.69 19.58
CA ALA A 97 -11.16 -12.53 18.90
C ALA A 97 -11.43 -13.85 19.66
N CYS A 98 -10.39 -14.48 20.22
CA CYS A 98 -10.55 -15.67 21.06
C CYS A 98 -11.41 -15.38 22.29
N CYS A 99 -11.14 -14.28 22.99
CA CYS A 99 -11.93 -13.84 24.14
C CYS A 99 -13.40 -13.58 23.76
N GLU A 100 -13.64 -12.91 22.64
CA GLU A 100 -14.98 -12.59 22.16
C GLU A 100 -15.78 -13.86 21.78
N LEU A 101 -15.15 -14.81 21.07
CA LEU A 101 -15.79 -16.07 20.71
C LEU A 101 -16.06 -16.95 21.96
N ARG A 102 -15.11 -17.02 22.90
CA ARG A 102 -15.30 -17.71 24.18
C ARG A 102 -16.49 -17.14 24.95
N ASN A 103 -16.63 -15.81 25.02
CA ASN A 103 -17.76 -15.18 25.70
C ASN A 103 -19.10 -15.51 25.01
N ALA A 104 -19.14 -15.53 23.67
CA ALA A 104 -20.34 -15.89 22.94
C ALA A 104 -20.76 -17.35 23.22
N LEU A 105 -19.79 -18.28 23.21
CA LEU A 105 -20.04 -19.71 23.44
C LEU A 105 -20.43 -20.07 24.88
N GLN A 106 -20.33 -19.14 25.83
CA GLN A 106 -20.81 -19.33 27.20
C GLN A 106 -22.33 -19.15 27.34
N LEU A 107 -22.98 -18.51 26.36
CA LEU A 107 -24.43 -18.42 26.32
C LEU A 107 -25.03 -19.72 25.77
N GLU A 108 -26.24 -20.06 26.22
CA GLU A 108 -27.02 -21.18 25.63
C GLU A 108 -27.21 -20.98 24.12
N ASN A 109 -27.47 -19.74 23.72
CA ASN A 109 -27.52 -19.31 22.33
C ASN A 109 -26.43 -18.27 22.03
N PRO A 110 -25.30 -18.67 21.41
CA PRO A 110 -24.20 -17.76 21.08
C PRO A 110 -24.57 -16.60 20.15
N THR A 111 -25.67 -16.72 19.39
CA THR A 111 -26.12 -15.67 18.46
C THR A 111 -26.67 -14.44 19.18
N GLU A 112 -27.06 -14.56 20.45
CA GLU A 112 -27.59 -13.46 21.26
C GLU A 112 -26.47 -12.62 21.92
N TYR A 113 -25.22 -13.07 21.84
CA TYR A 113 -24.10 -12.37 22.43
C TYR A 113 -23.92 -10.97 21.84
N MET A 114 -23.88 -9.97 22.71
CA MET A 114 -23.74 -8.56 22.35
C MET A 114 -22.27 -8.21 22.10
N SER A 115 -21.77 -8.53 20.92
CA SER A 115 -20.38 -8.31 20.54
C SER A 115 -20.05 -6.83 20.31
N ARG A 116 -18.84 -6.43 20.71
CA ARG A 116 -18.26 -5.10 20.49
C ARG A 116 -16.98 -5.14 19.66
N LEU A 117 -16.47 -6.34 19.35
CA LEU A 117 -15.24 -6.52 18.60
C LEU A 117 -15.41 -6.04 17.15
N PRO A 118 -14.53 -5.17 16.64
CA PRO A 118 -14.53 -4.80 15.23
C PRO A 118 -14.05 -5.98 14.37
N VAL A 119 -14.91 -6.45 13.46
CA VAL A 119 -14.53 -7.42 12.42
C VAL A 119 -13.98 -6.69 11.20
N HIS A 120 -12.71 -6.91 10.89
CA HIS A 120 -12.03 -6.26 9.77
C HIS A 120 -12.38 -6.91 8.43
N GLN A 121 -12.62 -6.07 7.42
CA GLN A 121 -12.76 -6.45 6.01
C GLN A 121 -11.73 -5.65 5.22
N ASP A 122 -10.84 -6.33 4.49
CA ASP A 122 -9.79 -5.68 3.71
C ASP A 122 -9.90 -6.05 2.23
N GLY A 123 -9.52 -5.11 1.37
CA GLY A 123 -9.55 -5.28 -0.08
C GLY A 123 -8.35 -6.07 -0.59
N SER A 124 -8.56 -6.87 -1.63
CA SER A 124 -7.47 -7.58 -2.32
C SER A 124 -6.72 -6.61 -3.22
N CYS A 125 -5.76 -5.86 -2.64
CA CYS A 125 -4.96 -4.85 -3.34
C CYS A 125 -5.83 -3.75 -3.99
N ASN A 126 -6.42 -2.86 -3.18
CA ASN A 126 -7.35 -1.81 -3.64
C ASN A 126 -6.84 -0.97 -4.83
N GLY A 127 -5.53 -0.72 -4.91
CA GLY A 127 -4.95 0.03 -6.03
C GLY A 127 -5.16 -0.66 -7.39
N LEU A 128 -4.88 -1.97 -7.47
CA LEU A 128 -5.13 -2.74 -8.69
C LEU A 128 -6.63 -2.94 -8.95
N GLN A 129 -7.45 -3.07 -7.90
CA GLN A 129 -8.91 -3.10 -8.06
C GLN A 129 -9.43 -1.83 -8.74
N HIS A 130 -8.96 -0.65 -8.32
CA HIS A 130 -9.32 0.60 -8.97
C HIS A 130 -8.81 0.68 -10.41
N TYR A 131 -7.58 0.23 -10.71
CA TYR A 131 -7.10 0.21 -12.10
C TYR A 131 -7.89 -0.73 -13.00
N ALA A 132 -8.21 -1.94 -12.53
CA ALA A 132 -9.00 -2.90 -13.29
C ALA A 132 -10.41 -2.34 -13.58
N ALA A 133 -11.05 -1.72 -12.58
CA ALA A 133 -12.35 -1.08 -12.74
C ALA A 133 -12.32 0.13 -13.70
N LEU A 134 -11.28 0.96 -13.63
CA LEU A 134 -11.12 2.12 -14.54
C LEU A 134 -10.79 1.69 -15.97
N GLY A 135 -9.99 0.64 -16.13
CA GLY A 135 -9.55 0.14 -17.43
C GLY A 135 -10.53 -0.83 -18.10
N GLY A 136 -11.53 -1.34 -17.37
CA GLY A 136 -12.39 -2.42 -17.85
C GLY A 136 -11.62 -3.72 -18.12
N ASP A 137 -10.53 -3.95 -17.37
CA ASP A 137 -9.64 -5.10 -17.56
C ASP A 137 -10.20 -6.33 -16.83
N MET A 138 -10.87 -7.21 -17.57
CA MET A 138 -11.51 -8.41 -17.03
C MET A 138 -10.50 -9.42 -16.47
N GLU A 139 -9.35 -9.58 -17.12
CA GLU A 139 -8.31 -10.51 -16.66
C GLU A 139 -7.70 -9.99 -15.35
N GLY A 140 -7.32 -8.71 -15.34
CA GLY A 140 -6.87 -8.03 -14.14
C GLY A 140 -7.91 -8.08 -13.00
N ALA A 141 -9.19 -7.86 -13.31
CA ALA A 141 -10.31 -7.89 -12.36
C ALA A 141 -10.45 -9.25 -11.66
N GLN A 142 -10.26 -10.35 -12.39
CA GLN A 142 -10.26 -11.69 -11.80
C GLN A 142 -9.10 -11.89 -10.82
N HIS A 143 -7.90 -11.37 -11.13
CA HIS A 143 -6.72 -11.50 -10.27
C HIS A 143 -6.81 -10.72 -8.94
N VAL A 144 -7.72 -9.76 -8.87
CA VAL A 144 -7.94 -8.90 -7.68
C VAL A 144 -9.33 -9.06 -7.07
N ASN A 145 -10.01 -10.17 -7.38
CA ASN A 145 -11.28 -10.57 -6.78
C ASN A 145 -12.43 -9.57 -7.00
N LEU A 146 -12.44 -8.88 -8.15
CA LEU A 146 -13.61 -8.11 -8.60
C LEU A 146 -14.65 -9.00 -9.26
N GLU A 147 -14.20 -10.05 -9.95
CA GLU A 147 -15.07 -11.10 -10.46
C GLU A 147 -15.34 -12.17 -9.38
N PRO A 148 -16.56 -12.71 -9.30
CA PRO A 148 -16.89 -13.80 -8.39
C PRO A 148 -16.00 -15.02 -8.64
N GLY A 149 -15.56 -15.66 -7.57
CA GLY A 149 -14.81 -16.92 -7.62
C GLY A 149 -14.94 -17.69 -6.32
N ASP A 150 -14.75 -19.01 -6.39
CA ASP A 150 -14.91 -19.90 -5.23
C ASP A 150 -13.82 -19.70 -4.16
N ARG A 151 -12.64 -19.26 -4.60
CA ARG A 151 -11.48 -18.99 -3.73
C ARG A 151 -10.89 -17.63 -4.05
N PRO A 152 -10.43 -16.88 -3.04
CA PRO A 152 -9.80 -15.59 -3.27
C PRO A 152 -8.47 -15.80 -4.02
N LYS A 153 -8.33 -15.15 -5.17
CA LYS A 153 -7.06 -15.11 -5.90
C LYS A 153 -6.07 -14.22 -5.14
N ASP A 154 -4.81 -14.64 -5.16
CA ASP A 154 -3.70 -13.94 -4.52
C ASP A 154 -2.70 -13.48 -5.57
N ILE A 155 -2.86 -12.23 -6.03
CA ILE A 155 -2.01 -11.67 -7.08
C ILE A 155 -0.50 -11.77 -6.74
N TYR A 156 -0.14 -11.68 -5.46
CA TYR A 156 1.25 -11.77 -5.06
C TYR A 156 1.83 -13.16 -5.28
N THR A 157 1.01 -14.20 -5.14
CA THR A 157 1.41 -15.58 -5.45
C THR A 157 1.55 -15.75 -6.97
N GLY A 158 0.58 -15.27 -7.76
CA GLY A 158 0.67 -15.31 -9.23
C GLY A 158 1.93 -14.62 -9.77
N VAL A 159 2.28 -13.43 -9.25
CA VAL A 159 3.53 -12.74 -9.61
C VAL A 159 4.76 -13.52 -9.13
N SER A 160 4.72 -14.11 -7.92
CA SER A 160 5.82 -14.93 -7.40
C SER A 160 6.08 -16.14 -8.29
N ASP A 161 5.03 -16.81 -8.76
CA ASP A 161 5.12 -17.99 -9.60
C ASP A 161 5.68 -17.63 -10.98
N PHE A 162 5.21 -16.54 -11.58
CA PHE A 162 5.76 -16.01 -12.83
C PHE A 162 7.27 -15.72 -12.72
N VAL A 163 7.69 -15.05 -11.65
CA VAL A 163 9.11 -14.72 -11.41
C VAL A 163 9.92 -16.01 -11.18
N THR A 164 9.35 -17.00 -10.49
CA THR A 164 9.98 -18.30 -10.25
C THR A 164 10.20 -19.06 -11.56
N GLU A 165 9.19 -19.11 -12.42
CA GLU A 165 9.29 -19.75 -13.74
C GLU A 165 10.34 -19.05 -14.62
N LYS A 166 10.36 -17.71 -14.60
CA LYS A 166 11.39 -16.94 -15.32
C LYS A 166 12.79 -17.24 -14.81
N VAL A 167 12.98 -17.28 -13.49
CA VAL A 167 14.26 -17.66 -12.87
C VAL A 167 14.69 -19.06 -13.31
N ALA A 168 13.79 -20.05 -13.29
CA ALA A 168 14.13 -21.42 -13.71
C ALA A 168 14.55 -21.48 -15.19
N ARG A 169 13.82 -20.77 -16.06
CA ARG A 169 14.14 -20.68 -17.50
C ARG A 169 15.50 -20.04 -17.76
N ASP A 170 15.76 -18.91 -17.11
CA ASP A 170 17.01 -18.17 -17.30
C ASP A 170 18.20 -18.93 -16.67
N ALA A 171 17.97 -19.68 -15.57
CA ALA A 171 18.96 -20.56 -14.97
C ALA A 171 19.34 -21.71 -15.91
N ALA A 172 18.35 -22.35 -16.54
CA ALA A 172 18.56 -23.39 -17.55
C ALA A 172 19.29 -22.86 -18.80
N ALA A 173 19.08 -21.59 -19.16
CA ALA A 173 19.81 -20.90 -20.23
C ALA A 173 21.24 -20.46 -19.82
N GLY A 174 21.67 -20.74 -18.58
CA GLY A 174 23.03 -20.47 -18.12
C GLY A 174 23.22 -19.12 -17.41
N HIS A 175 22.15 -18.39 -17.07
CA HIS A 175 22.26 -17.08 -16.40
C HIS A 175 22.68 -17.24 -14.92
N GLU A 176 23.87 -16.79 -14.57
CA GLU A 176 24.48 -17.01 -13.24
C GLU A 176 23.63 -16.48 -12.07
N ILE A 177 23.06 -15.27 -12.20
CA ILE A 177 22.15 -14.73 -11.16
C ILE A 177 20.89 -15.59 -11.01
N ALA A 178 20.35 -16.14 -12.10
CA ALA A 178 19.13 -16.92 -12.05
C ALA A 178 19.39 -18.26 -11.36
N LYS A 179 20.52 -18.91 -11.63
CA LYS A 179 20.96 -20.12 -10.89
C LYS A 179 21.05 -19.88 -9.38
N LEU A 180 21.57 -18.72 -8.97
CA LEU A 180 21.64 -18.36 -7.54
C LEU A 180 20.26 -18.15 -6.90
N LEU A 181 19.26 -17.79 -7.69
CA LEU A 181 17.89 -17.48 -7.24
C LEU A 181 16.92 -18.66 -7.34
N GLU A 182 17.33 -19.77 -7.95
CA GLU A 182 16.50 -20.94 -8.13
C GLU A 182 15.99 -21.47 -6.78
N GLY A 183 14.67 -21.65 -6.66
CA GLY A 183 14.02 -22.05 -5.40
C GLY A 183 14.03 -20.99 -4.27
N LYS A 184 14.52 -19.76 -4.51
CA LYS A 184 14.60 -18.69 -3.49
C LYS A 184 13.54 -17.59 -3.64
N ILE A 185 12.75 -17.61 -4.71
CA ILE A 185 11.67 -16.63 -4.89
C ILE A 185 10.47 -17.02 -4.04
N LYS A 186 10.01 -16.09 -3.20
CA LYS A 186 8.87 -16.27 -2.29
C LYS A 186 7.91 -15.10 -2.43
N ARG A 187 6.62 -15.36 -2.18
CA ARG A 187 5.57 -14.34 -2.10
C ARG A 187 5.96 -13.11 -1.28
N LYS A 188 6.58 -13.29 -0.10
CA LYS A 188 7.01 -12.18 0.77
C LYS A 188 8.02 -11.24 0.10
N ILE A 189 8.89 -11.76 -0.78
CA ILE A 189 9.90 -10.98 -1.50
C ILE A 189 9.26 -10.09 -2.57
N VAL A 190 8.24 -10.60 -3.28
CA VAL A 190 7.58 -9.85 -4.36
C VAL A 190 6.47 -8.92 -3.85
N LYS A 191 5.81 -9.26 -2.75
CA LYS A 191 4.61 -8.58 -2.23
C LYS A 191 4.80 -7.07 -2.10
N GLN A 192 5.89 -6.62 -1.46
CA GLN A 192 6.11 -5.18 -1.22
C GLN A 192 6.26 -4.39 -2.52
N THR A 193 7.02 -4.94 -3.48
CA THR A 193 7.26 -4.30 -4.78
C THR A 193 5.98 -4.23 -5.60
N VAL A 194 5.19 -5.31 -5.64
CA VAL A 194 3.88 -5.33 -6.32
C VAL A 194 2.93 -4.31 -5.70
N MET A 195 2.83 -4.27 -4.37
CA MET A 195 1.97 -3.32 -3.65
C MET A 195 2.33 -1.86 -3.91
N THR A 196 3.62 -1.54 -4.05
CA THR A 196 4.05 -0.14 -4.22
C THR A 196 4.14 0.28 -5.68
N ASN A 197 4.18 -0.67 -6.63
CA ASN A 197 4.16 -0.39 -8.06
C ASN A 197 2.91 0.40 -8.47
N VAL A 198 1.73 -0.02 -8.00
CA VAL A 198 0.47 0.72 -8.26
C VAL A 198 0.42 2.14 -7.72
N TYR A 199 1.32 2.48 -6.79
CA TYR A 199 1.45 3.81 -6.21
C TYR A 199 2.63 4.59 -6.81
N GLY A 200 3.20 4.14 -7.93
CA GLY A 200 4.25 4.86 -8.66
C GLY A 200 5.66 4.64 -8.10
N VAL A 201 5.96 3.47 -7.51
CA VAL A 201 7.35 3.17 -7.14
C VAL A 201 8.25 3.23 -8.37
N THR A 202 9.35 3.98 -8.27
CA THR A 202 10.37 3.99 -9.32
C THR A 202 11.11 2.66 -9.36
N PHE A 203 11.72 2.33 -10.49
CA PHE A 203 12.53 1.11 -10.62
C PHE A 203 13.66 1.04 -9.57
N VAL A 204 14.30 2.17 -9.27
CA VAL A 204 15.31 2.26 -8.19
C VAL A 204 14.70 2.01 -6.81
N GLY A 205 13.48 2.53 -6.57
CA GLY A 205 12.72 2.24 -5.36
C GLY A 205 12.38 0.75 -5.22
N ALA A 206 11.96 0.11 -6.31
CA ALA A 206 11.69 -1.32 -6.37
C ALA A 206 12.94 -2.16 -6.05
N ILE A 207 14.10 -1.83 -6.64
CA ILE A 207 15.38 -2.48 -6.33
C ILE A 207 15.67 -2.41 -4.83
N ARG A 208 15.50 -1.25 -4.20
CA ARG A 208 15.73 -1.07 -2.76
C ARG A 208 14.76 -1.86 -1.90
N GLN A 209 13.51 -2.02 -2.33
CA GLN A 209 12.52 -2.85 -1.63
C GLN A 209 12.88 -4.33 -1.73
N VAL A 210 13.17 -4.82 -2.93
CA VAL A 210 13.62 -6.20 -3.15
C VAL A 210 14.88 -6.48 -2.34
N ARG A 211 15.88 -5.58 -2.36
CA ARG A 211 17.13 -5.75 -1.59
C ARG A 211 16.86 -5.97 -0.10
N ARG A 212 15.95 -5.18 0.48
CA ARG A 212 15.55 -5.34 1.90
C ARG A 212 14.87 -6.67 2.18
N GLN A 213 13.99 -7.14 1.29
CA GLN A 213 13.33 -8.43 1.44
C GLN A 213 14.31 -9.61 1.27
N ILE A 214 15.27 -9.50 0.35
CA ILE A 214 16.33 -10.49 0.19
C ILE A 214 17.19 -10.56 1.44
N ALA A 215 17.64 -9.42 1.98
CA ALA A 215 18.44 -9.38 3.20
C ALA A 215 17.72 -10.02 4.40
N ALA A 216 16.41 -9.85 4.51
CA ALA A 216 15.61 -10.43 5.59
C ALA A 216 15.42 -11.96 5.46
N HIS A 217 15.40 -12.50 4.25
CA HIS A 217 15.12 -13.92 4.00
C HIS A 217 16.35 -14.77 3.67
N TYR A 218 17.38 -14.15 3.09
CA TYR A 218 18.62 -14.76 2.64
C TYR A 218 19.80 -13.80 2.89
N PRO A 219 20.22 -13.61 4.15
CA PRO A 219 21.30 -12.70 4.50
C PRO A 219 22.59 -12.98 3.71
N GLY A 220 23.23 -11.94 3.19
CA GLY A 220 24.41 -11.99 2.33
C GLY A 220 24.10 -12.07 0.82
N LEU A 221 22.92 -12.51 0.42
CA LEU A 221 22.55 -12.59 -1.00
C LEU A 221 22.26 -11.20 -1.59
N GLU A 222 21.88 -10.23 -0.76
CA GLU A 222 21.62 -8.84 -1.12
C GLU A 222 22.85 -8.07 -1.60
N GLU A 223 24.05 -8.55 -1.25
CA GLU A 223 25.33 -7.94 -1.64
C GLU A 223 25.78 -8.39 -3.04
N VAL A 224 25.21 -9.47 -3.57
CA VAL A 224 25.53 -9.94 -4.92
C VAL A 224 25.07 -8.90 -5.96
N PRO A 225 25.99 -8.33 -6.76
CA PRO A 225 25.65 -7.31 -7.72
C PRO A 225 24.60 -7.80 -8.72
N GLY A 226 23.55 -6.99 -8.93
CA GLY A 226 22.53 -7.27 -9.94
C GLY A 226 21.39 -8.18 -9.48
N ILE A 227 21.47 -8.91 -8.37
CA ILE A 227 20.37 -9.79 -7.90
C ILE A 227 19.07 -9.01 -7.71
N SER A 228 19.13 -7.92 -6.94
CA SER A 228 17.92 -7.12 -6.66
C SER A 228 17.37 -6.44 -7.92
N LYS A 229 18.25 -6.10 -8.87
CA LYS A 229 17.88 -5.53 -10.17
C LYS A 229 17.16 -6.56 -11.04
N TYR A 230 17.70 -7.77 -11.12
CA TYR A 230 17.12 -8.86 -11.89
C TYR A 230 15.71 -9.20 -11.40
N ILE A 231 15.53 -9.38 -10.08
CA ILE A 231 14.21 -9.66 -9.49
C ILE A 231 13.25 -8.49 -9.72
N ALA A 232 13.69 -7.24 -9.54
CA ALA A 232 12.83 -6.08 -9.80
C ALA A 232 12.39 -6.02 -11.26
N SER A 233 13.27 -6.30 -12.23
CA SER A 233 12.92 -6.38 -13.65
C SER A 233 11.88 -7.48 -13.90
N ALA A 234 12.09 -8.68 -13.35
CA ALA A 234 11.17 -9.81 -13.51
C ALA A 234 9.78 -9.50 -12.92
N ILE A 235 9.71 -8.81 -11.77
CA ILE A 235 8.44 -8.36 -11.17
C ILE A 235 7.73 -7.37 -12.09
N PHE A 236 8.44 -6.39 -12.66
CA PHE A 236 7.84 -5.40 -13.57
C PHE A 236 7.34 -6.05 -14.86
N GLU A 237 8.08 -7.01 -15.41
CA GLU A 237 7.65 -7.80 -16.57
C GLU A 237 6.37 -8.60 -16.28
N ALA A 238 6.30 -9.25 -15.11
CA ALA A 238 5.09 -9.95 -14.66
C ALA A 238 3.89 -8.99 -14.58
N LEU A 239 4.08 -7.82 -13.94
CA LEU A 239 3.00 -6.85 -13.75
C LEU A 239 2.51 -6.25 -15.07
N SER A 240 3.41 -5.92 -16.00
CA SER A 240 3.03 -5.41 -17.32
C SER A 240 2.28 -6.45 -18.15
N THR A 241 2.56 -7.73 -17.94
CA THR A 241 1.87 -8.83 -18.63
C THR A 241 0.48 -9.04 -18.03
N ILE A 242 0.36 -9.11 -16.70
CA ILE A 242 -0.91 -9.39 -16.01
C ILE A 242 -1.86 -8.18 -15.99
N PHE A 243 -1.32 -6.95 -15.96
CA PHE A 243 -2.11 -5.72 -15.83
C PHE A 243 -1.75 -4.69 -16.89
N SER A 244 -1.86 -5.07 -18.15
CA SER A 244 -1.62 -4.17 -19.30
C SER A 244 -2.50 -2.92 -19.25
N GLY A 245 -3.76 -3.05 -18.82
CA GLY A 245 -4.69 -1.94 -18.64
C GLY A 245 -4.23 -0.95 -17.56
N ALA A 246 -3.79 -1.46 -16.40
CA ALA A 246 -3.26 -0.62 -15.33
C ALA A 246 -2.00 0.14 -15.77
N HIS A 247 -1.10 -0.52 -16.49
CA HIS A 247 0.12 0.09 -17.03
C HIS A 247 -0.21 1.23 -18.02
N SER A 248 -1.17 1.00 -18.90
CA SER A 248 -1.60 1.99 -19.90
C SER A 248 -2.19 3.24 -19.23
N ILE A 249 -3.02 3.06 -18.20
CA ILE A 249 -3.58 4.19 -17.42
C ILE A 249 -2.48 4.95 -16.68
N GLN A 250 -1.55 4.25 -16.04
CA GLN A 250 -0.42 4.89 -15.35
C GLN A 250 0.44 5.71 -16.30
N TYR A 251 0.73 5.16 -17.47
CA TYR A 251 1.49 5.86 -18.51
C TYR A 251 0.75 7.12 -18.97
N TRP A 252 -0.54 7.02 -19.26
CA TRP A 252 -1.36 8.16 -19.67
C TRP A 252 -1.42 9.26 -18.58
N LEU A 253 -1.60 8.88 -17.31
CA LEU A 253 -1.56 9.83 -16.20
C LEU A 253 -0.18 10.49 -16.05
N GLY A 254 0.90 9.73 -16.24
CA GLY A 254 2.28 10.24 -16.20
C GLY A 254 2.60 11.22 -17.33
N ASP A 255 2.12 10.96 -18.55
CA ASP A 255 2.27 11.87 -19.69
C ASP A 255 1.47 13.16 -19.46
N CYS A 256 0.22 13.06 -18.99
CA CYS A 256 -0.57 14.22 -18.58
C CYS A 256 0.14 15.06 -17.50
N ALA A 257 0.66 14.40 -16.46
CA ALA A 257 1.42 15.05 -15.39
C ALA A 257 2.65 15.81 -15.91
N THR A 258 3.39 15.18 -16.83
CA THR A 258 4.58 15.78 -17.46
C THR A 258 4.20 17.02 -18.27
N ARG A 259 3.14 16.95 -19.07
CA ARG A 259 2.67 18.09 -19.88
C ARG A 259 2.13 19.22 -19.02
N ILE A 260 1.31 18.91 -18.00
CA ILE A 260 0.74 19.92 -17.09
C ILE A 260 1.84 20.64 -16.31
N SER A 261 2.82 19.90 -15.76
CA SER A 261 3.94 20.50 -15.01
C SER A 261 4.91 21.31 -15.88
N GLN A 262 4.77 21.25 -17.20
CA GLN A 262 5.53 22.04 -18.17
C GLN A 262 4.67 23.09 -18.88
N SER A 263 3.40 23.23 -18.49
CA SER A 263 2.50 24.24 -19.05
C SER A 263 2.75 25.61 -18.43
N ILE A 264 2.56 26.65 -19.23
CA ILE A 264 2.63 28.06 -18.83
C ILE A 264 1.20 28.52 -18.55
N SER A 265 0.96 29.14 -17.40
CA SER A 265 -0.38 29.66 -17.09
C SER A 265 -0.70 30.93 -17.91
N PRO A 266 -1.99 31.27 -18.11
CA PRO A 266 -2.37 32.52 -18.77
C PRO A 266 -1.72 33.76 -18.14
N ASP A 267 -1.67 33.84 -16.81
CA ASP A 267 -0.99 34.95 -16.12
C ASP A 267 0.51 35.05 -16.45
N GLN A 268 1.17 33.89 -16.60
CA GLN A 268 2.58 33.85 -16.99
C GLN A 268 2.77 34.26 -18.46
N LEU A 269 1.80 33.93 -19.32
CA LEU A 269 1.78 34.35 -20.72
C LEU A 269 1.60 35.87 -20.84
N ASP A 270 0.71 36.47 -20.05
CA ASP A 270 0.50 37.92 -20.01
C ASP A 270 1.74 38.68 -19.54
N LEU A 271 2.46 38.13 -18.55
CA LEU A 271 3.75 38.69 -18.11
C LEU A 271 4.82 38.60 -19.19
N LEU A 272 4.89 37.49 -19.92
CA LEU A 272 5.79 37.34 -21.07
C LEU A 272 5.45 38.36 -22.16
N ALA A 273 4.17 38.49 -22.52
CA ALA A 273 3.72 39.44 -23.52
C ALA A 273 4.10 40.88 -23.15
N LYS A 274 3.83 41.30 -21.90
CA LYS A 274 4.22 42.63 -21.40
C LYS A 274 5.72 42.89 -21.50
N ARG A 275 6.57 41.90 -21.17
CA ARG A 275 8.03 42.02 -21.31
C ARG A 275 8.47 42.24 -22.75
N VAL A 276 7.88 41.51 -23.70
CA VAL A 276 8.19 41.65 -25.13
C VAL A 276 7.75 43.02 -25.67
N TYR A 277 6.58 43.52 -25.27
CA TYR A 277 6.07 44.82 -25.74
C TYR A 277 6.76 46.05 -25.11
N GLN A 278 7.40 45.91 -23.95
CA GLN A 278 8.03 47.04 -23.24
C GLN A 278 9.51 47.25 -23.58
N ASP A 279 10.10 46.44 -24.46
CA ASP A 279 11.49 46.54 -24.96
C ASP A 279 12.55 46.70 -23.84
N ASP A 280 12.25 46.20 -22.65
CA ASP A 280 13.12 46.32 -21.48
C ASP A 280 14.14 45.17 -21.46
N MET A 281 15.03 45.19 -22.46
CA MET A 281 16.20 44.31 -22.60
C MET A 281 17.25 44.53 -21.48
N SER A 282 16.95 45.40 -20.50
CA SER A 282 17.82 45.74 -19.37
C SER A 282 17.55 44.96 -18.09
N ALA A 283 16.41 44.25 -18.02
CA ALA A 283 16.08 43.40 -16.87
C ALA A 283 16.97 42.16 -16.87
N LYS A 284 17.98 42.15 -15.99
CA LYS A 284 18.87 41.01 -15.73
C LYS A 284 18.09 39.69 -15.73
N ASP A 285 18.67 38.67 -16.37
CA ASP A 285 18.25 37.27 -16.37
C ASP A 285 18.16 36.68 -14.94
N ASP A 286 17.24 37.16 -14.12
CA ASP A 286 16.94 36.53 -12.84
C ASP A 286 16.12 35.26 -13.13
N VAL A 287 16.78 34.12 -12.96
CA VAL A 287 16.22 32.77 -13.09
C VAL A 287 14.92 32.59 -12.28
N GLU A 288 14.72 33.41 -11.23
CA GLU A 288 13.51 33.41 -10.40
C GLU A 288 12.29 34.09 -11.02
N THR A 289 12.46 34.91 -12.07
CA THR A 289 11.34 35.64 -12.71
C THR A 289 11.14 35.28 -14.17
N ASP A 290 11.97 34.41 -14.75
CA ASP A 290 11.81 33.91 -16.11
C ASP A 290 10.63 32.92 -16.19
N PRO A 291 9.51 33.28 -16.84
CA PRO A 291 8.33 32.43 -16.94
C PRO A 291 8.58 31.14 -17.74
N LEU A 292 9.65 31.09 -18.55
CA LEU A 292 10.07 29.89 -19.29
C LEU A 292 10.87 28.92 -18.41
N LYS A 293 11.37 29.36 -17.24
CA LYS A 293 12.13 28.55 -16.28
C LYS A 293 11.35 28.22 -15.02
N MET A 294 10.29 28.98 -14.72
CA MET A 294 9.45 28.80 -13.53
C MET A 294 8.07 28.25 -13.91
N PHE A 295 7.88 26.93 -13.84
CA PHE A 295 6.58 26.30 -14.11
C PHE A 295 5.75 26.27 -12.82
N ARG A 296 4.59 26.94 -12.82
CA ARG A 296 3.74 27.07 -11.63
C ARG A 296 2.51 26.16 -11.64
N SER A 297 2.15 25.64 -12.81
CA SER A 297 1.00 24.76 -13.02
C SER A 297 1.19 23.41 -12.33
N THR A 298 0.35 23.14 -11.33
CA THR A 298 0.32 21.85 -10.63
C THR A 298 -0.86 21.01 -11.10
N ILE A 299 -0.81 19.72 -10.81
CA ILE A 299 -1.89 18.78 -11.13
C ILE A 299 -3.01 18.96 -10.12
N ILE A 300 -4.21 19.20 -10.64
CA ILE A 300 -5.43 19.40 -9.86
C ILE A 300 -6.52 18.52 -10.45
N TRP A 301 -7.25 17.81 -9.59
CA TRP A 301 -8.47 17.10 -9.98
C TRP A 301 -9.50 17.21 -8.87
N THR A 302 -10.74 16.82 -9.17
CA THR A 302 -11.82 16.75 -8.18
C THR A 302 -12.18 15.28 -7.98
N THR A 303 -12.30 14.84 -6.72
CA THR A 303 -12.75 13.47 -6.43
C THR A 303 -14.21 13.28 -6.83
N PRO A 304 -14.70 12.03 -6.97
CA PRO A 304 -16.13 11.78 -7.21
C PRO A 304 -17.07 12.36 -6.14
N LEU A 305 -16.55 12.67 -4.94
CA LEU A 305 -17.30 13.30 -3.86
C LEU A 305 -17.21 14.84 -3.87
N GLY A 306 -16.58 15.45 -4.88
CA GLY A 306 -16.45 16.90 -4.99
C GLY A 306 -15.28 17.52 -4.23
N LEU A 307 -14.40 16.72 -3.61
CA LEU A 307 -13.22 17.26 -2.91
C LEU A 307 -12.16 17.66 -3.94
N PRO A 308 -11.71 18.94 -3.99
CA PRO A 308 -10.58 19.32 -4.83
C PRO A 308 -9.28 18.77 -4.25
N VAL A 309 -8.49 18.12 -5.09
CA VAL A 309 -7.16 17.60 -4.76
C VAL A 309 -6.12 18.35 -5.58
N VAL A 310 -5.15 18.94 -4.88
CA VAL A 310 -4.06 19.71 -5.46
C VAL A 310 -2.74 19.04 -5.07
N GLN A 311 -1.91 18.65 -6.04
CA GLN A 311 -0.61 18.07 -5.71
C GLN A 311 0.34 19.14 -5.16
N PRO A 312 0.92 18.93 -3.96
CA PRO A 312 1.75 19.93 -3.29
C PRO A 312 3.23 19.85 -3.68
N TYR A 313 3.60 19.18 -4.78
CA TYR A 313 4.99 18.94 -5.15
C TYR A 313 5.65 20.20 -5.74
N ARG A 314 6.38 20.93 -4.90
CA ARG A 314 7.10 22.15 -5.24
C ARG A 314 8.60 21.97 -5.00
N ALA A 315 9.41 22.68 -5.76
CA ALA A 315 10.84 22.79 -5.53
C ALA A 315 11.08 23.47 -4.18
N VAL A 316 11.71 22.75 -3.27
CA VAL A 316 11.98 23.21 -1.92
C VAL A 316 13.13 24.21 -1.93
N LYS A 317 12.93 25.38 -1.30
CA LYS A 317 14.02 26.33 -1.02
C LYS A 317 14.44 26.18 0.43
N CYS A 318 15.73 25.94 0.64
CA CYS A 318 16.32 25.92 1.98
C CYS A 318 16.93 27.28 2.29
N GLN A 319 16.60 27.84 3.44
CA GLN A 319 17.18 29.06 3.98
C GLN A 319 18.04 28.75 5.20
N ARG A 320 19.24 29.34 5.26
CA ARG A 320 20.05 29.32 6.48
C ARG A 320 19.56 30.40 7.42
N VAL A 321 19.17 29.98 8.62
CA VAL A 321 18.76 30.87 9.72
C VAL A 321 19.80 30.76 10.82
N TYR A 322 20.50 31.86 11.06
CA TYR A 322 21.47 31.98 12.13
C TYR A 322 20.73 32.19 13.45
N THR A 323 20.90 31.27 14.39
CA THR A 323 20.38 31.41 15.75
C THR A 323 21.53 31.59 16.74
N THR A 324 21.21 31.92 17.99
CA THR A 324 22.21 32.07 19.07
C THR A 324 22.96 30.76 19.36
N LEU A 325 22.37 29.60 19.09
CA LEU A 325 22.98 28.29 19.33
C LEU A 325 23.73 27.75 18.11
N GLN A 326 23.12 27.84 16.93
CA GLN A 326 23.67 27.27 15.70
C GLN A 326 23.02 27.86 14.44
N THR A 327 23.58 27.51 13.28
CA THR A 327 22.94 27.81 11.99
C THR A 327 21.99 26.68 11.63
N LEU A 328 20.71 26.99 11.50
CA LEU A 328 19.66 26.06 11.08
C LEU A 328 19.47 26.15 9.56
N ASN A 329 19.35 25.01 8.87
CA ASN A 329 18.84 24.96 7.50
C ASN A 329 17.34 24.68 7.58
N ILE A 330 16.51 25.69 7.34
CA ILE A 330 15.04 25.56 7.41
C ILE A 330 14.50 25.52 5.98
N ILE A 331 13.54 24.62 5.76
CA ILE A 331 12.78 24.53 4.52
C ILE A 331 11.70 25.61 4.54
N GLN A 332 11.69 26.49 3.54
CA GLN A 332 10.65 27.50 3.38
C GLN A 332 9.54 26.95 2.49
N ASP A 333 8.35 26.74 3.06
CA ASP A 333 7.17 26.33 2.32
C ASP A 333 6.63 27.51 1.50
N SER A 334 6.96 27.52 0.21
CA SER A 334 6.46 28.49 -0.76
C SER A 334 5.34 27.85 -1.59
N THR A 335 4.12 28.35 -1.45
CA THR A 335 2.97 27.95 -2.28
C THR A 335 3.10 28.42 -3.74
N SER A 336 3.91 29.45 -3.98
CA SER A 336 4.17 30.08 -5.28
C SER A 336 5.43 29.56 -5.97
N GLY A 337 6.14 28.58 -5.38
CA GLY A 337 7.39 28.04 -5.91
C GLY A 337 7.22 27.28 -7.24
N ASN A 338 8.34 27.02 -7.90
CA ASN A 338 8.39 26.17 -9.09
C ASN A 338 7.88 24.76 -8.76
N VAL A 339 7.13 24.12 -9.65
CA VAL A 339 6.65 22.74 -9.46
C VAL A 339 7.83 21.77 -9.60
N SER A 340 7.88 20.76 -8.71
CA SER A 340 8.81 19.63 -8.92
C SER A 340 8.24 18.73 -10.02
N LYS A 341 8.91 18.71 -11.17
CA LYS A 341 8.50 17.90 -12.34
C LYS A 341 8.70 16.39 -12.14
N ARG A 342 9.69 16.03 -11.32
CA ARG A 342 10.01 14.65 -10.93
C ARG A 342 9.28 14.32 -9.64
#